data_AF-A0A142NPM9-F1
#
_entry.id   AF-A0A142NPM9-F1
#
_cell.length_a   1.000
_cell.length_b   1.000
_cell.length_c   1.000
_cell.angle_alpha   90.00
_cell.angle_beta   90.00
_cell.angle_gamma   90.00
#
_symmetry.space_group_name_H-M   'P 1'
#
loop_
_entity.id
_entity.type
_entity.pdbx_description
1 polymer ?
#
loop_
_entity_poly.entity_id
_entity_poly.type
_entity_poly.pdbx_seq_one_letter_code
_entity_poly.pdbx_strand_id
1 'polypeptide(L)'
;MILPACLLTLGSLSACSALDANSESADPRPVHSPAETLRPAETNDSGTAGARESGTGAIDPGWDVAAQEAEDVFLSLHEAESDLEFRAVDSDGTILWSAQRPRVCSGFLVSDSADGPVAVLMDQQSGSSGSLETTASGFDLHTGEKLWGPVEVPGPLLGSGLVFAGPPEDFIGAGGPRTVLDPASGAELAVEDGDSPRILALLDSHLVLTDGEELIGEDLEGRRLWTRPVADLGLTAAEARETPWETVGGSHALLGSGGGQRTLIDLRSGDTVASGIDGAGFDSHSRTLVTSDSKLHGFDLDGTKRWDAPLDGDGELSAVGAGLVVTESGAGEADENGTQTRSADDGQLLDAAEEATESGGFGAPHHIADSGARLVGDPGSPLLIPPADRSAKK
;
A
#
# COMPACT_ATOMS: atom_id res chain seq x y z
N MET A 1 -3.87 -9.56 24.25
CA MET A 1 -3.15 -10.60 23.48
C MET A 1 -3.99 -10.95 22.27
N ILE A 2 -4.08 -9.98 21.37
CA ILE A 2 -4.73 -9.98 20.05
C ILE A 2 -3.85 -9.01 19.24
N LEU A 3 -3.49 -9.40 18.01
CA LEU A 3 -2.42 -8.86 17.19
C LEU A 3 -2.58 -7.35 16.89
N PRO A 4 -1.49 -6.56 16.93
CA PRO A 4 -1.45 -5.25 16.30
C PRO A 4 -1.00 -5.34 14.85
N ALA A 5 -1.49 -4.40 14.04
CA ALA A 5 -1.12 -4.06 12.67
C ALA A 5 -0.76 -5.26 11.78
N CYS A 6 -1.71 -5.69 10.95
CA CYS A 6 -1.46 -6.57 9.81
C CYS A 6 -0.36 -5.98 8.92
N LEU A 7 0.88 -6.34 9.26
CA LEU A 7 1.83 -6.94 8.36
C LEU A 7 1.16 -7.24 7.00
N LEU A 8 1.49 -6.43 6.01
CA LEU A 8 1.65 -6.94 4.66
C LEU A 8 2.84 -7.92 4.70
N THR A 9 2.62 -9.08 5.32
CA THR A 9 3.13 -10.28 4.69
C THR A 9 2.44 -10.30 3.34
N LEU A 10 3.12 -9.77 2.32
CA LEU A 10 3.20 -10.46 1.04
C LEU A 10 3.83 -11.83 1.31
N GLY A 11 3.15 -12.65 2.12
CA GLY A 11 3.28 -14.07 2.05
C GLY A 11 2.87 -14.34 0.63
N SER A 12 3.87 -14.60 -0.20
CA SER A 12 3.68 -15.07 -1.55
C SER A 12 2.73 -16.26 -1.40
N LEU A 13 1.45 -16.05 -1.67
CA LEU A 13 0.45 -17.10 -1.74
C LEU A 13 0.77 -17.84 -3.04
N SER A 14 1.95 -18.46 -3.12
CA SER A 14 2.31 -19.44 -4.13
C SER A 14 1.66 -20.77 -3.75
N ALA A 15 0.33 -20.75 -3.59
CA ALA A 15 -0.46 -21.94 -3.70
C ALA A 15 -0.75 -22.13 -5.19
N CYS A 16 0.26 -22.57 -5.95
CA CYS A 16 0.08 -23.04 -7.32
C CYS A 16 -0.75 -24.33 -7.29
N SER A 17 -2.05 -24.19 -7.05
CA SER A 17 -3.02 -25.27 -7.22
C SER A 17 -3.29 -25.39 -8.70
N ALA A 18 -2.98 -26.55 -9.28
CA ALA A 18 -3.31 -26.86 -10.66
C ALA A 18 -4.85 -26.89 -10.82
N LEU A 19 -5.47 -25.88 -11.45
CA LEU A 19 -6.86 -25.92 -11.92
C LEU A 19 -7.11 -24.86 -13.03
N ASP A 20 -7.73 -25.35 -14.11
CA ASP A 20 -8.30 -24.70 -15.30
C ASP A 20 -7.48 -23.60 -16.01
N ALA A 21 -6.56 -24.03 -16.88
CA ALA A 21 -5.88 -23.22 -17.91
C ALA A 21 -6.82 -22.67 -19.02
N ASN A 22 -8.13 -22.58 -18.79
CA ASN A 22 -9.14 -22.17 -19.77
C ASN A 22 -9.83 -20.84 -19.45
N SER A 23 -9.58 -20.23 -18.28
CA SER A 23 -10.02 -18.85 -18.04
C SER A 23 -9.10 -17.91 -18.83
N GLU A 24 -9.64 -17.22 -19.84
CA GLU A 24 -8.89 -16.22 -20.59
C GLU A 24 -8.81 -14.91 -19.80
N SER A 25 -7.64 -14.29 -19.80
CA SER A 25 -7.48 -12.94 -19.27
C SER A 25 -8.29 -11.93 -20.07
N ALA A 26 -8.99 -11.05 -19.38
CA ALA A 26 -9.72 -9.94 -19.98
C ALA A 26 -9.09 -8.61 -19.56
N ASP A 27 -8.69 -7.80 -20.54
CA ASP A 27 -8.29 -6.41 -20.30
C ASP A 27 -9.43 -5.62 -19.60
N PRO A 28 -9.10 -4.55 -18.86
CA PRO A 28 -10.08 -3.76 -18.13
C PRO A 28 -11.24 -3.30 -18.99
N ARG A 29 -12.44 -3.34 -18.41
CA ARG A 29 -13.66 -2.84 -19.03
C ARG A 29 -14.28 -1.79 -18.11
N PRO A 30 -14.63 -0.60 -18.64
CA PRO A 30 -15.37 0.38 -17.87
C PRO A 30 -16.68 -0.20 -17.35
N VAL A 31 -16.95 0.00 -16.06
CA VAL A 31 -18.18 -0.46 -15.39
C VAL A 31 -19.06 0.75 -15.05
N HIS A 32 -18.47 1.74 -14.36
CA HIS A 32 -19.14 2.96 -13.87
C HIS A 32 -20.45 2.66 -13.10
N SER A 33 -20.38 1.74 -12.15
CA SER A 33 -21.50 1.40 -11.27
C SER A 33 -21.12 1.56 -9.80
N PRO A 34 -22.04 2.01 -8.93
CA PRO A 34 -21.77 2.05 -7.50
C PRO A 34 -21.53 0.63 -6.96
N ALA A 35 -20.55 0.49 -6.07
CA ALA A 35 -20.37 -0.70 -5.26
C ALA A 35 -21.51 -0.83 -4.22
N GLU A 36 -21.58 -1.98 -3.54
CA GLU A 36 -22.65 -2.24 -2.58
C GLU A 36 -22.51 -1.33 -1.35
N THR A 37 -23.55 -0.59 -0.99
CA THR A 37 -23.57 0.19 0.25
C THR A 37 -24.05 -0.69 1.40
N LEU A 38 -23.20 -0.92 2.40
CA LEU A 38 -23.59 -1.58 3.64
C LEU A 38 -24.40 -0.62 4.50
N ARG A 39 -25.59 -1.07 4.93
CA ARG A 39 -26.35 -0.34 5.95
C ARG A 39 -25.79 -0.70 7.31
N PRO A 40 -25.63 0.26 8.23
CA PRO A 40 -25.39 -0.05 9.64
C PRO A 40 -26.49 -1.03 10.10
N ALA A 41 -26.09 -2.15 10.70
CA ALA A 41 -27.04 -3.13 11.19
C ALA A 41 -28.07 -2.42 12.07
N GLU A 42 -29.36 -2.55 11.76
CA GLU A 42 -30.42 -2.19 12.70
C GLU A 42 -30.21 -3.05 13.95
N THR A 43 -29.59 -2.48 14.99
CA THR A 43 -29.53 -3.06 16.31
C THR A 43 -30.96 -3.15 16.82
N ASN A 44 -31.61 -4.26 16.50
CA ASN A 44 -32.85 -4.69 17.13
C ASN A 44 -32.53 -5.07 18.57
N ASP A 45 -32.45 -4.06 19.45
CA ASP A 45 -32.93 -4.24 20.81
C ASP A 45 -33.62 -2.97 21.30
N SER A 46 -34.77 -3.19 21.91
CA SER A 46 -35.76 -2.20 22.29
C SER A 46 -35.16 -0.98 23.01
N GLY A 47 -35.31 0.23 22.42
CA GLY A 47 -35.24 1.47 23.20
C GLY A 47 -34.72 2.71 22.48
N THR A 48 -35.49 3.24 21.52
CA THR A 48 -35.49 4.65 21.09
C THR A 48 -34.15 5.39 21.04
N ALA A 49 -33.49 5.34 19.88
CA ALA A 49 -32.74 6.48 19.35
C ALA A 49 -33.29 6.76 17.94
N GLY A 50 -33.72 8.00 17.71
CA GLY A 50 -34.28 8.41 16.43
C GLY A 50 -33.26 8.21 15.32
N ALA A 51 -33.77 7.83 14.14
CA ALA A 51 -33.02 7.77 12.90
C ALA A 51 -32.12 9.00 12.75
N ARG A 52 -30.83 8.81 12.99
CA ARG A 52 -29.81 9.74 12.55
C ARG A 52 -29.42 9.29 11.15
N GLU A 53 -30.29 9.60 10.19
CA GLU A 53 -29.97 9.59 8.76
C GLU A 53 -28.91 10.66 8.50
N SER A 54 -27.65 10.39 8.86
CA SER A 54 -26.50 11.24 8.54
C SER A 54 -25.21 10.42 8.72
N GLY A 55 -25.07 9.34 7.98
CA GLY A 55 -23.80 8.65 7.82
C GLY A 55 -23.75 8.11 6.40
N THR A 56 -22.81 8.60 5.59
CA THR A 56 -22.45 7.95 4.33
C THR A 56 -22.03 6.53 4.72
N GLY A 57 -22.85 5.53 4.41
CA GLY A 57 -22.61 4.16 4.86
C GLY A 57 -21.27 3.64 4.34
N ALA A 58 -20.68 2.69 5.07
CA ALA A 58 -19.54 1.94 4.56
C ALA A 58 -19.94 1.25 3.24
N ILE A 59 -19.06 1.32 2.27
CA ILE A 59 -19.20 0.67 0.97
C ILE A 59 -18.38 -0.60 1.02
N ASP A 60 -18.95 -1.67 0.46
CA ASP A 60 -18.29 -2.95 0.23
C ASP A 60 -17.99 -3.08 -1.28
N PRO A 61 -16.73 -2.85 -1.69
CA PRO A 61 -16.29 -3.07 -3.07
C PRO A 61 -16.23 -4.55 -3.47
N GLY A 62 -16.37 -5.47 -2.51
CA GLY A 62 -16.20 -6.91 -2.68
C GLY A 62 -14.73 -7.35 -2.77
N TRP A 63 -13.82 -6.61 -2.14
CA TRP A 63 -12.39 -6.94 -2.16
C TRP A 63 -12.04 -8.01 -1.12
N ASP A 64 -11.18 -8.94 -1.52
CA ASP A 64 -10.71 -10.07 -0.69
C ASP A 64 -9.22 -9.98 -0.33
N VAL A 65 -8.56 -8.88 -0.72
CA VAL A 65 -7.19 -8.54 -0.31
C VAL A 65 -7.05 -7.03 -0.03
N ALA A 66 -5.93 -6.66 0.58
CA ALA A 66 -5.58 -5.26 0.83
C ALA A 66 -5.60 -4.42 -0.46
N ALA A 67 -6.24 -3.25 -0.39
CA ALA A 67 -6.29 -2.31 -1.50
C ALA A 67 -5.03 -1.44 -1.56
N GLN A 68 -4.60 -1.12 -2.76
CA GLN A 68 -3.58 -0.12 -3.04
C GLN A 68 -4.26 1.13 -3.62
N GLU A 69 -3.78 2.31 -3.25
CA GLU A 69 -4.43 3.57 -3.61
C GLU A 69 -3.42 4.53 -4.24
N ALA A 70 -3.89 5.26 -5.25
CA ALA A 70 -3.23 6.45 -5.75
C ALA A 70 -4.28 7.40 -6.34
N GLU A 71 -4.12 8.70 -6.07
CA GLU A 71 -5.01 9.77 -6.53
C GLU A 71 -6.50 9.49 -6.27
N ASP A 72 -6.84 9.03 -5.06
CA ASP A 72 -8.21 8.73 -4.62
C ASP A 72 -8.90 7.58 -5.39
N VAL A 73 -8.13 6.76 -6.09
CA VAL A 73 -8.59 5.51 -6.72
C VAL A 73 -7.92 4.32 -6.07
N PHE A 74 -8.75 3.37 -5.66
CA PHE A 74 -8.36 2.15 -4.96
C PHE A 74 -8.45 0.95 -5.89
N LEU A 75 -7.40 0.13 -5.92
CA LEU A 75 -7.36 -1.13 -6.66
C LEU A 75 -7.17 -2.29 -5.70
N SER A 76 -8.02 -3.30 -5.84
CA SER A 76 -7.82 -4.61 -5.22
C SER A 76 -8.51 -5.67 -6.07
N LEU A 77 -8.55 -6.91 -5.59
CA LEU A 77 -9.16 -8.05 -6.27
C LEU A 77 -10.26 -8.70 -5.44
N HIS A 78 -11.22 -9.26 -6.16
CA HIS A 78 -12.21 -10.21 -5.67
C HIS A 78 -11.85 -11.62 -6.17
N GLU A 79 -11.90 -12.61 -5.27
CA GLU A 79 -11.63 -14.00 -5.58
C GLU A 79 -12.91 -14.78 -5.93
N ALA A 80 -13.32 -14.76 -7.20
CA ALA A 80 -14.44 -15.57 -7.70
C ALA A 80 -14.04 -17.04 -7.93
N GLU A 81 -14.98 -17.99 -7.90
CA GLU A 81 -14.67 -19.44 -7.98
C GLU A 81 -13.74 -19.84 -9.15
N SER A 82 -13.83 -19.16 -10.29
CA SER A 82 -13.10 -19.49 -11.53
C SER A 82 -11.98 -18.52 -11.92
N ASP A 83 -11.96 -17.32 -11.36
CA ASP A 83 -11.15 -16.20 -11.83
C ASP A 83 -10.90 -15.18 -10.72
N LEU A 84 -9.87 -14.36 -10.91
CA LEU A 84 -9.61 -13.18 -10.08
C LEU A 84 -10.18 -11.97 -10.82
N GLU A 85 -11.02 -11.20 -10.14
CA GLU A 85 -11.55 -9.95 -10.67
C GLU A 85 -10.91 -8.76 -9.99
N PHE A 86 -10.08 -8.02 -10.72
CA PHE A 86 -9.50 -6.76 -10.26
C PHE A 86 -10.52 -5.64 -10.45
N ARG A 87 -10.71 -4.81 -9.44
CA ARG A 87 -11.67 -3.70 -9.45
C ARG A 87 -10.99 -2.41 -9.00
N ALA A 88 -11.00 -1.40 -9.86
CA ALA A 88 -10.67 -0.04 -9.48
C ALA A 88 -11.93 0.70 -9.04
N VAL A 89 -11.87 1.37 -7.88
CA VAL A 89 -12.98 2.04 -7.25
C VAL A 89 -12.54 3.44 -6.82
N ASP A 90 -13.32 4.46 -7.16
CA ASP A 90 -13.03 5.83 -6.71
C ASP A 90 -13.39 6.06 -5.23
N SER A 91 -13.00 7.21 -4.69
CA SER A 91 -13.29 7.65 -3.33
C SER A 91 -14.78 7.72 -2.96
N ASP A 92 -15.68 7.81 -3.94
CA ASP A 92 -17.13 7.80 -3.74
C ASP A 92 -17.71 6.37 -3.73
N GLY A 93 -16.90 5.36 -4.03
CA GLY A 93 -17.30 3.95 -4.11
C GLY A 93 -17.88 3.54 -5.46
N THR A 94 -17.58 4.27 -6.53
CA THR A 94 -17.93 3.88 -7.90
C THR A 94 -16.87 2.96 -8.47
N ILE A 95 -17.28 1.77 -8.91
CA ILE A 95 -16.41 0.86 -9.67
C ILE A 95 -16.17 1.48 -11.04
N LEU A 96 -14.93 1.90 -11.31
CA LEU A 96 -14.54 2.55 -12.55
C LEU A 96 -14.40 1.53 -13.67
N TRP A 97 -13.63 0.46 -13.41
CA TRP A 97 -13.42 -0.64 -14.33
C TRP A 97 -13.18 -1.95 -13.58
N SER A 98 -13.36 -3.07 -14.28
CA SER A 98 -12.91 -4.38 -13.80
C SER A 98 -12.17 -5.17 -14.86
N ALA A 99 -11.26 -6.05 -14.43
CA ALA A 99 -10.44 -6.91 -15.27
C ALA A 99 -10.39 -8.33 -14.69
N GLN A 100 -10.36 -9.35 -15.54
CA GLN A 100 -10.30 -10.75 -15.10
C GLN A 100 -8.93 -11.35 -15.41
N ARG A 101 -8.39 -12.14 -14.48
CA ARG A 101 -7.19 -12.97 -14.68
C ARG A 101 -7.43 -14.39 -14.17
N PRO A 102 -6.70 -15.38 -14.72
CA PRO A 102 -6.57 -16.69 -14.11
C PRO A 102 -6.10 -16.60 -12.66
N ARG A 103 -6.50 -17.56 -11.82
CA ARG A 103 -6.05 -17.66 -10.41
C ARG A 103 -4.56 -17.98 -10.24
N VAL A 104 -3.86 -18.40 -11.29
CA VAL A 104 -2.48 -18.87 -11.21
C VAL A 104 -1.50 -17.71 -11.31
N CYS A 105 -0.76 -17.43 -10.23
CA CYS A 105 0.36 -16.47 -10.18
C CYS A 105 0.04 -15.05 -10.69
N SER A 106 -1.22 -14.64 -10.60
CA SER A 106 -1.64 -13.27 -10.87
C SER A 106 -1.41 -12.41 -9.63
N GLY A 107 -0.93 -11.21 -9.84
CA GLY A 107 -0.68 -10.19 -8.82
C GLY A 107 -0.94 -8.82 -9.41
N PHE A 108 -0.95 -7.81 -8.55
CA PHE A 108 -1.13 -6.43 -8.96
C PHE A 108 -0.29 -5.47 -8.14
N LEU A 109 -0.04 -4.31 -8.73
CA LEU A 109 0.57 -3.18 -8.06
C LEU A 109 -0.05 -1.88 -8.62
N VAL A 110 -0.25 -0.89 -7.76
CA VAL A 110 -0.45 0.51 -8.16
C VAL A 110 0.89 1.22 -8.03
N SER A 111 1.30 1.90 -9.08
CA SER A 111 2.55 2.66 -9.10
C SER A 111 2.32 4.02 -9.72
N ASP A 112 3.01 5.03 -9.22
CA ASP A 112 3.01 6.36 -9.81
C ASP A 112 3.86 6.43 -11.08
N SER A 113 3.47 7.32 -11.98
CA SER A 113 4.24 7.70 -13.16
C SER A 113 4.11 9.21 -13.41
N ALA A 114 4.96 9.76 -14.28
CA ALA A 114 4.91 11.19 -14.61
C ALA A 114 3.59 11.64 -15.25
N ASP A 115 2.87 10.71 -15.90
CA ASP A 115 1.61 10.98 -16.59
C ASP A 115 0.36 10.60 -15.75
N GLY A 116 0.57 10.07 -14.54
CA GLY A 116 -0.50 9.64 -13.61
C GLY A 116 -0.29 8.21 -13.08
N PRO A 117 -1.17 7.74 -12.18
CA PRO A 117 -1.05 6.43 -11.56
C PRO A 117 -1.39 5.28 -12.52
N VAL A 118 -0.61 4.21 -12.43
CA VAL A 118 -0.68 3.03 -13.29
C VAL A 118 -1.04 1.80 -12.47
N ALA A 119 -2.11 1.13 -12.86
CA ALA A 119 -2.45 -0.21 -12.41
C ALA A 119 -1.65 -1.24 -13.22
N VAL A 120 -0.76 -1.97 -12.59
CA VAL A 120 -0.04 -3.08 -13.21
C VAL A 120 -0.68 -4.39 -12.83
N LEU A 121 -1.17 -5.12 -13.83
CA LEU A 121 -1.77 -6.44 -13.66
C LEU A 121 -0.85 -7.49 -14.26
N MET A 122 -0.51 -8.49 -13.45
CA MET A 122 0.22 -9.66 -13.93
C MET A 122 -0.74 -10.66 -14.60
N ASP A 123 -0.20 -11.41 -15.53
CA ASP A 123 -0.89 -12.49 -16.20
C ASP A 123 0.07 -13.68 -16.42
N GLN A 124 -0.47 -14.89 -16.44
CA GLN A 124 0.27 -16.08 -16.87
C GLN A 124 -0.42 -16.72 -18.06
N GLN A 125 0.30 -16.79 -19.17
CA GLN A 125 -0.19 -17.38 -20.41
C GLN A 125 0.59 -18.63 -20.77
N SER A 126 -0.07 -19.53 -21.51
CA SER A 126 0.61 -20.69 -22.11
C SER A 126 1.52 -20.20 -23.22
N GLY A 127 2.82 -20.27 -22.99
CA GLY A 127 3.86 -19.92 -23.94
C GLY A 127 3.91 -20.86 -25.14
N SER A 128 4.62 -20.43 -26.18
CA SER A 128 4.70 -21.13 -27.47
C SER A 128 5.29 -22.55 -27.38
N SER A 129 5.96 -22.87 -26.28
CA SER A 129 6.61 -24.16 -26.02
C SER A 129 5.92 -25.02 -24.96
N GLY A 130 4.76 -24.59 -24.45
CA GLY A 130 4.06 -25.25 -23.33
C GLY A 130 4.64 -24.91 -21.95
N SER A 131 5.57 -23.95 -21.86
CA SER A 131 5.97 -23.28 -20.63
C SER A 131 4.95 -22.20 -20.24
N LEU A 132 4.77 -21.93 -18.95
CA LEU A 132 4.02 -20.76 -18.51
C LEU A 132 4.92 -19.53 -18.65
N GLU A 133 4.45 -18.52 -19.39
CA GLU A 133 5.11 -17.23 -19.54
C GLU A 133 4.39 -16.22 -18.63
N THR A 134 5.14 -15.59 -17.74
CA THR A 134 4.61 -14.52 -16.87
C THR A 134 4.75 -13.20 -17.60
N THR A 135 3.68 -12.42 -17.64
CA THR A 135 3.66 -11.11 -18.26
C THR A 135 3.08 -10.07 -17.32
N ALA A 136 3.43 -8.80 -17.55
CA ALA A 136 2.83 -7.64 -16.91
C ALA A 136 2.23 -6.71 -17.96
N SER A 137 1.10 -6.08 -17.65
CA SER A 137 0.52 -5.00 -18.45
C SER A 137 0.16 -3.84 -17.54
N GLY A 138 0.43 -2.61 -17.99
CA GLY A 138 0.08 -1.38 -17.30
C GLY A 138 -1.17 -0.76 -17.90
N PHE A 139 -2.04 -0.28 -17.03
CA PHE A 139 -3.30 0.36 -17.36
C PHE A 139 -3.41 1.67 -16.59
N ASP A 140 -4.01 2.68 -17.21
CA ASP A 140 -4.39 3.91 -16.51
C ASP A 140 -5.35 3.56 -15.37
N LEU A 141 -5.00 3.95 -14.13
CA LEU A 141 -5.74 3.53 -12.94
C LEU A 141 -7.19 4.06 -12.95
N HIS A 142 -7.46 5.21 -13.56
CA HIS A 142 -8.77 5.84 -13.55
C HIS A 142 -9.72 5.27 -14.62
N THR A 143 -9.18 4.92 -15.78
CA THR A 143 -9.97 4.59 -16.97
C THR A 143 -9.89 3.11 -17.36
N GLY A 144 -8.84 2.43 -16.93
CA GLY A 144 -8.51 1.06 -17.37
C GLY A 144 -7.96 0.99 -18.79
N GLU A 145 -7.65 2.14 -19.43
CA GLU A 145 -7.02 2.14 -20.75
C GLU A 145 -5.63 1.52 -20.67
N LYS A 146 -5.31 0.63 -21.62
CA LYS A 146 -4.00 -0.02 -21.66
C LYS A 146 -2.93 0.98 -22.09
N LEU A 147 -1.94 1.19 -21.22
CA LEU A 147 -0.80 2.05 -21.49
C LEU A 147 0.32 1.27 -22.18
N TRP A 148 0.60 0.06 -21.70
CA TRP A 148 1.67 -0.79 -22.22
C TRP A 148 1.42 -2.28 -21.97
N GLY A 149 2.24 -3.12 -22.60
CA GLY A 149 2.24 -4.56 -22.45
C GLY A 149 1.32 -5.33 -23.40
N PRO A 150 1.27 -6.67 -23.27
CA PRO A 150 1.99 -7.46 -22.27
C PRO A 150 3.51 -7.43 -22.49
N VAL A 151 4.26 -7.27 -21.40
CA VAL A 151 5.73 -7.39 -21.34
C VAL A 151 6.08 -8.67 -20.60
N GLU A 152 6.97 -9.49 -21.15
CA GLU A 152 7.46 -10.71 -20.49
C GLU A 152 8.34 -10.33 -19.29
N VAL A 153 8.10 -10.98 -18.15
CA VAL A 153 8.85 -10.75 -16.92
C VAL A 153 9.42 -12.07 -16.40
N PRO A 154 10.58 -12.05 -15.70
CA PRO A 154 11.26 -13.29 -15.30
C PRO A 154 10.46 -14.15 -14.30
N GLY A 155 9.47 -13.57 -13.61
CA GLY A 155 8.63 -14.26 -12.64
C GLY A 155 7.66 -13.33 -11.93
N PRO A 156 7.18 -13.68 -10.71
CA PRO A 156 6.24 -12.86 -9.95
C PRO A 156 6.87 -11.54 -9.48
N LEU A 157 6.00 -10.60 -9.06
CA LEU A 157 6.42 -9.43 -8.29
C LEU A 157 7.14 -9.87 -7.00
N LEU A 158 8.21 -9.17 -6.66
CA LEU A 158 9.02 -9.41 -5.49
C LEU A 158 9.17 -8.12 -4.67
N GLY A 159 8.58 -8.11 -3.47
CA GLY A 159 8.75 -7.00 -2.53
C GLY A 159 8.07 -5.72 -3.02
N SER A 160 8.85 -4.65 -3.12
CA SER A 160 8.36 -3.28 -3.22
C SER A 160 8.65 -2.68 -4.60
N GLY A 161 7.58 -2.26 -5.28
CA GLY A 161 7.65 -1.71 -6.64
C GLY A 161 7.58 -2.77 -7.73
N LEU A 162 7.78 -2.34 -8.98
CA LEU A 162 7.77 -3.20 -10.18
C LEU A 162 9.08 -3.98 -10.34
N VAL A 163 9.44 -4.72 -9.30
CA VAL A 163 10.59 -5.63 -9.27
C VAL A 163 10.07 -7.05 -9.49
N PHE A 164 10.55 -7.72 -10.53
CA PHE A 164 10.19 -9.08 -10.87
C PHE A 164 11.39 -9.99 -10.68
N ALA A 165 11.18 -11.20 -10.17
CA ALA A 165 12.27 -12.13 -9.93
C ALA A 165 11.98 -13.51 -10.50
N GLY A 166 12.97 -14.06 -11.21
CA GLY A 166 12.92 -15.45 -11.66
C GLY A 166 13.09 -16.46 -10.51
N PRO A 167 12.86 -17.75 -10.78
CA PRO A 167 13.21 -18.80 -9.82
C PRO A 167 14.72 -18.77 -9.52
N PRO A 168 15.14 -19.06 -8.28
CA PRO A 168 16.56 -19.11 -7.94
C PRO A 168 17.26 -20.27 -8.66
N GLU A 169 18.53 -20.09 -9.05
CA GLU A 169 19.31 -21.13 -9.75
C GLU A 169 19.48 -22.39 -8.88
N ASP A 170 19.81 -22.17 -7.61
CA ASP A 170 19.76 -23.19 -6.58
C ASP A 170 18.39 -23.07 -5.91
N PHE A 171 17.60 -24.14 -5.88
CA PHE A 171 16.23 -24.22 -5.32
C PHE A 171 16.05 -23.68 -3.87
N ILE A 172 17.11 -23.18 -3.23
CA ILE A 172 17.18 -22.56 -1.92
C ILE A 172 17.89 -21.20 -2.08
N GLY A 173 17.17 -20.06 -1.95
CA GLY A 173 17.77 -18.72 -2.00
C GLY A 173 16.76 -17.58 -2.21
N ALA A 174 17.24 -16.33 -2.10
CA ALA A 174 16.50 -15.05 -2.13
C ALA A 174 15.84 -14.66 -3.48
N GLY A 175 15.49 -15.63 -4.31
CA GLY A 175 15.04 -15.45 -5.69
C GLY A 175 16.21 -15.35 -6.69
N GLY A 176 15.91 -15.65 -7.96
CA GLY A 176 16.83 -15.55 -9.08
C GLY A 176 17.08 -14.09 -9.52
N PRO A 177 17.66 -13.89 -10.72
CA PRO A 177 17.89 -12.56 -11.29
C PRO A 177 16.63 -11.71 -11.29
N ARG A 178 16.79 -10.44 -10.94
CA ARG A 178 15.71 -9.45 -10.84
C ARG A 178 15.70 -8.49 -12.03
N THR A 179 14.50 -8.09 -12.43
CA THR A 179 14.25 -7.06 -13.46
C THR A 179 13.30 -6.02 -12.90
N VAL A 180 13.60 -4.75 -13.17
CA VAL A 180 12.74 -3.63 -12.80
C VAL A 180 12.13 -3.03 -14.06
N LEU A 181 10.83 -2.82 -14.04
CA LEU A 181 10.12 -2.14 -15.12
C LEU A 181 9.80 -0.70 -14.74
N ASP A 182 9.87 0.18 -15.74
CA ASP A 182 9.38 1.54 -15.71
C ASP A 182 7.83 1.53 -15.66
N PRO A 183 7.19 2.13 -14.63
CA PRO A 183 5.74 2.14 -14.52
C PRO A 183 5.02 2.82 -15.69
N ALA A 184 5.63 3.84 -16.31
CA ALA A 184 5.01 4.63 -17.37
C ALA A 184 4.97 3.87 -18.71
N SER A 185 5.98 3.06 -18.97
CA SER A 185 6.24 2.49 -20.31
C SER A 185 6.35 0.96 -20.36
N GLY A 186 6.53 0.31 -19.22
CA GLY A 186 6.84 -1.11 -19.13
C GLY A 186 8.24 -1.48 -19.66
N ALA A 187 9.10 -0.49 -19.93
CA ALA A 187 10.47 -0.72 -20.35
C ALA A 187 11.36 -1.17 -19.18
N GLU A 188 12.40 -1.95 -19.45
CA GLU A 188 13.37 -2.35 -18.43
C GLU A 188 14.20 -1.13 -17.97
N LEU A 189 14.15 -0.83 -16.67
CA LEU A 189 15.00 0.19 -16.03
C LEU A 189 16.33 -0.39 -15.57
N ALA A 190 16.27 -1.58 -14.97
CA ALA A 190 17.42 -2.27 -14.43
C ALA A 190 17.23 -3.78 -14.52
N VAL A 191 18.31 -4.49 -14.82
CA VAL A 191 18.34 -5.95 -14.90
C VAL A 191 19.58 -6.43 -14.15
N GLU A 192 19.41 -7.42 -13.28
CA GLU A 192 20.54 -8.10 -12.65
C GLU A 192 21.22 -9.02 -13.68
N ASP A 193 22.44 -8.69 -14.07
CA ASP A 193 23.31 -9.53 -14.90
C ASP A 193 24.72 -9.66 -14.32
N GLY A 194 25.25 -10.89 -14.24
CA GLY A 194 26.62 -11.15 -13.80
C GLY A 194 26.98 -10.53 -12.44
N ASP A 195 27.83 -9.49 -12.46
CA ASP A 195 28.35 -8.80 -11.28
C ASP A 195 27.55 -7.52 -10.92
N SER A 196 26.38 -7.31 -11.51
CA SER A 196 25.52 -6.15 -11.24
C SER A 196 25.02 -6.12 -9.78
N PRO A 197 24.86 -4.92 -9.17
CA PRO A 197 24.30 -4.79 -7.83
C PRO A 197 22.93 -5.47 -7.72
N ARG A 198 22.64 -6.01 -6.54
CA ARG A 198 21.36 -6.65 -6.27
C ARG A 198 20.27 -5.59 -6.13
N ILE A 199 19.17 -5.74 -6.86
CA ILE A 199 18.00 -4.86 -6.82
C ILE A 199 17.16 -5.21 -5.60
N LEU A 200 16.95 -4.27 -4.68
CA LEU A 200 16.15 -4.48 -3.48
C LEU A 200 14.71 -4.02 -3.62
N ALA A 201 14.51 -2.82 -4.19
CA ALA A 201 13.18 -2.21 -4.33
C ALA A 201 13.17 -1.12 -5.39
N LEU A 202 12.00 -0.90 -6.00
CA LEU A 202 11.67 0.33 -6.72
C LEU A 202 10.63 1.10 -5.87
N LEU A 203 11.00 2.29 -5.41
CA LEU A 203 10.22 3.09 -4.48
C LEU A 203 9.93 4.45 -5.14
N ASP A 204 8.74 4.58 -5.72
CA ASP A 204 8.41 5.72 -6.60
C ASP A 204 9.49 5.83 -7.71
N SER A 205 10.16 6.96 -7.82
CA SER A 205 11.22 7.25 -8.79
C SER A 205 12.64 6.87 -8.32
N HIS A 206 12.75 6.05 -7.27
CA HIS A 206 14.03 5.69 -6.66
C HIS A 206 14.27 4.18 -6.69
N LEU A 207 15.43 3.79 -7.21
CA LEU A 207 15.91 2.42 -7.18
C LEU A 207 16.84 2.22 -5.97
N VAL A 208 16.56 1.20 -5.17
CA VAL A 208 17.42 0.80 -4.05
C VAL A 208 18.13 -0.49 -4.41
N LEU A 209 19.46 -0.46 -4.34
CA LEU A 209 20.35 -1.57 -4.68
C LEU A 209 21.26 -1.92 -3.50
N THR A 210 21.83 -3.12 -3.51
CA THR A 210 22.95 -3.50 -2.64
C THR A 210 24.11 -4.09 -3.43
N ASP A 211 25.31 -3.62 -3.13
CA ASP A 211 26.57 -4.11 -3.67
C ASP A 211 27.50 -4.48 -2.49
N GLY A 212 27.62 -5.78 -2.23
CA GLY A 212 28.32 -6.27 -1.04
C GLY A 212 27.68 -5.78 0.25
N GLU A 213 28.41 -4.96 1.01
CA GLU A 213 27.98 -4.36 2.29
C GLU A 213 27.51 -2.90 2.14
N GLU A 214 27.35 -2.43 0.90
CA GLU A 214 26.86 -1.08 0.61
C GLU A 214 25.42 -1.14 0.10
N LEU A 215 24.62 -0.15 0.51
CA LEU A 215 23.35 0.22 -0.07
C LEU A 215 23.54 1.43 -0.99
N ILE A 216 22.83 1.42 -2.10
CA ILE A 216 22.92 2.43 -3.14
C ILE A 216 21.49 2.90 -3.44
N GLY A 217 21.29 4.21 -3.46
CA GLY A 217 20.08 4.83 -4.00
C GLY A 217 20.37 5.49 -5.34
N GLU A 218 19.55 5.21 -6.34
CA GLU A 218 19.63 5.79 -7.68
C GLU A 218 18.28 6.37 -8.11
N ASP A 219 18.31 7.35 -9.00
CA ASP A 219 17.09 7.75 -9.74
C ASP A 219 16.86 6.88 -10.98
N LEU A 220 15.74 7.07 -11.66
CA LEU A 220 15.36 6.31 -12.85
C LEU A 220 16.31 6.54 -14.05
N GLU A 221 17.15 7.58 -14.03
CA GLU A 221 18.20 7.79 -15.04
C GLU A 221 19.50 7.04 -14.71
N GLY A 222 19.51 6.25 -13.63
CA GLY A 222 20.69 5.54 -13.13
C GLY A 222 21.73 6.46 -12.51
N ARG A 223 21.37 7.70 -12.12
CA ARG A 223 22.28 8.58 -11.39
C ARG A 223 22.26 8.17 -9.93
N ARG A 224 23.45 7.88 -9.43
CA ARG A 224 23.66 7.60 -8.01
C ARG A 224 23.39 8.84 -7.17
N LEU A 225 22.43 8.73 -6.26
CA LEU A 225 22.04 9.79 -5.32
C LEU A 225 22.85 9.69 -4.04
N TRP A 226 23.01 8.47 -3.52
CA TRP A 226 23.75 8.21 -2.29
C TRP A 226 24.32 6.79 -2.24
N THR A 227 25.24 6.58 -1.30
CA THR A 227 25.80 5.26 -0.96
C THR A 227 26.03 5.23 0.54
N ARG A 228 25.67 4.13 1.20
CA ARG A 228 25.92 3.93 2.63
C ARG A 228 26.24 2.47 2.97
N PRO A 229 27.01 2.23 4.03
CA PRO A 229 27.11 0.91 4.63
C PRO A 229 25.74 0.38 5.07
N VAL A 230 25.43 -0.88 4.77
CA VAL A 230 24.23 -1.57 5.28
C VAL A 230 24.20 -1.57 6.81
N ALA A 231 25.37 -1.69 7.44
CA ALA A 231 25.55 -1.69 8.89
C ALA A 231 25.10 -0.38 9.57
N ASP A 232 25.02 0.74 8.85
CA ASP A 232 24.51 1.99 9.39
C ASP A 232 23.00 1.92 9.70
N LEU A 233 22.30 0.96 9.09
CA LEU A 233 20.90 0.63 9.38
C LEU A 233 20.75 -0.51 10.40
N GLY A 234 21.86 -0.97 10.99
CA GLY A 234 21.86 -2.08 11.94
C GLY A 234 21.59 -3.45 11.29
N LEU A 235 21.73 -3.56 9.97
CA LEU A 235 21.50 -4.77 9.20
C LEU A 235 22.82 -5.34 8.67
N THR A 236 22.80 -6.63 8.33
CA THR A 236 23.77 -7.27 7.44
C THR A 236 23.29 -7.19 5.99
N ALA A 237 24.20 -7.34 5.01
CA ALA A 237 23.84 -7.43 3.60
C ALA A 237 22.80 -8.53 3.29
N ALA A 238 22.83 -9.64 4.03
CA ALA A 238 21.84 -10.71 3.87
C ALA A 238 20.46 -10.30 4.41
N GLU A 239 20.40 -9.62 5.56
CA GLU A 239 19.13 -9.13 6.13
C GLU A 239 18.52 -8.03 5.27
N ALA A 240 19.32 -7.09 4.76
CA ALA A 240 18.84 -6.02 3.88
C ALA A 240 18.13 -6.55 2.62
N ARG A 241 18.51 -7.73 2.12
CA ARG A 241 17.88 -8.38 0.97
C ARG A 241 16.47 -8.90 1.23
N GLU A 242 16.19 -9.27 2.47
CA GLU A 242 14.92 -9.84 2.91
C GLU A 242 14.06 -8.81 3.64
N THR A 243 14.64 -7.66 3.98
CA THR A 243 13.96 -6.62 4.74
C THR A 243 12.97 -5.89 3.84
N PRO A 244 11.67 -5.81 4.21
CA PRO A 244 10.69 -5.05 3.45
C PRO A 244 11.02 -3.56 3.42
N TRP A 245 10.69 -2.94 2.28
CA TRP A 245 10.78 -1.51 2.05
C TRP A 245 9.38 -0.96 1.74
N GLU A 246 8.98 0.15 2.33
CA GLU A 246 7.67 0.76 2.06
C GLU A 246 7.87 2.24 1.74
N THR A 247 7.30 2.72 0.64
CA THR A 247 7.35 4.15 0.32
C THR A 247 6.42 4.91 1.27
N VAL A 248 6.89 6.04 1.79
CA VAL A 248 6.13 6.98 2.62
C VAL A 248 6.14 8.34 1.90
N GLY A 249 4.98 8.76 1.40
CA GLY A 249 4.80 10.06 0.74
C GLY A 249 5.71 10.31 -0.48
N GLY A 250 6.00 9.27 -1.27
CA GLY A 250 6.80 9.32 -2.51
C GLY A 250 8.29 9.67 -2.36
N SER A 251 8.72 10.08 -1.17
CA SER A 251 10.05 10.69 -0.95
C SER A 251 10.86 10.02 0.14
N HIS A 252 10.22 9.17 0.94
CA HIS A 252 10.85 8.48 2.05
C HIS A 252 10.58 6.99 1.96
N ALA A 253 11.41 6.20 2.62
CA ALA A 253 11.25 4.77 2.69
C ALA A 253 11.34 4.28 4.14
N LEU A 254 10.37 3.46 4.52
CA LEU A 254 10.34 2.77 5.79
C LEU A 254 10.93 1.36 5.61
N LEU A 255 12.01 1.10 6.32
CA LEU A 255 12.76 -0.14 6.30
C LEU A 255 12.48 -0.95 7.57
N GLY A 256 12.13 -2.22 7.41
CA GLY A 256 11.91 -3.15 8.53
C GLY A 256 10.52 -3.78 8.50
N SER A 257 10.38 -4.92 9.17
CA SER A 257 9.12 -5.65 9.30
C SER A 257 8.25 -5.12 10.45
N GLY A 258 6.93 -5.15 10.30
CA GLY A 258 5.99 -4.89 11.40
C GLY A 258 6.24 -5.81 12.61
N GLY A 259 6.34 -5.21 13.80
CA GLY A 259 6.66 -5.90 15.06
C GLY A 259 8.14 -5.82 15.50
N GLY A 260 9.00 -5.17 14.71
CA GLY A 260 10.38 -4.83 15.07
C GLY A 260 10.66 -3.33 14.90
N GLN A 261 11.81 -2.87 15.41
CA GLN A 261 12.25 -1.49 15.24
C GLN A 261 12.50 -1.18 13.76
N ARG A 262 11.80 -0.18 13.21
CA ARG A 262 11.90 0.25 11.80
C ARG A 262 12.73 1.52 11.68
N THR A 263 13.19 1.81 10.46
CA THR A 263 13.97 3.01 10.14
C THR A 263 13.37 3.72 8.94
N LEU A 264 13.08 5.02 9.09
CA LEU A 264 12.63 5.89 8.01
C LEU A 264 13.85 6.64 7.42
N ILE A 265 14.01 6.56 6.10
CA ILE A 265 15.08 7.25 5.37
C ILE A 265 14.52 8.20 4.30
N ASP A 266 15.24 9.28 4.01
CA ASP A 266 15.01 10.14 2.84
C ASP A 266 15.57 9.43 1.59
N LEU A 267 14.77 9.21 0.54
CA LEU A 267 15.18 8.47 -0.65
C LEU A 267 16.17 9.25 -1.54
N ARG A 268 16.25 10.56 -1.40
CA ARG A 268 17.10 11.45 -2.20
C ARG A 268 18.49 11.66 -1.60
N SER A 269 18.60 11.81 -0.27
CA SER A 269 19.91 11.93 0.40
C SER A 269 20.38 10.62 1.03
N GLY A 270 19.45 9.69 1.25
CA GLY A 270 19.64 8.47 2.02
C GLY A 270 19.46 8.70 3.52
N ASP A 271 19.53 9.95 4.02
CA ASP A 271 19.68 10.23 5.45
C ASP A 271 18.57 9.60 6.30
N THR A 272 18.95 9.10 7.48
CA THR A 272 17.98 8.56 8.43
C THR A 272 17.21 9.70 9.08
N VAL A 273 15.89 9.73 8.88
CA VAL A 273 14.98 10.70 9.51
C VAL A 273 14.61 10.24 10.91
N ALA A 274 14.25 8.97 11.06
CA ALA A 274 13.89 8.36 12.34
C ALA A 274 14.29 6.88 12.36
N SER A 275 14.61 6.36 13.54
CA SER A 275 15.03 4.96 13.75
C SER A 275 14.45 4.44 15.05
N GLY A 276 14.16 3.15 15.12
CA GLY A 276 13.56 2.56 16.31
C GLY A 276 12.08 2.90 16.46
N ILE A 277 11.41 3.19 15.34
CA ILE A 277 10.00 3.55 15.26
C ILE A 277 9.15 2.30 14.97
N ASP A 278 7.89 2.35 15.36
CA ASP A 278 6.89 1.31 15.15
C ASP A 278 6.16 1.51 13.82
N GLY A 279 5.95 2.76 13.41
CA GLY A 279 5.23 3.10 12.18
C GLY A 279 5.57 4.48 11.63
N ALA A 280 5.24 4.70 10.36
CA ALA A 280 5.32 6.00 9.72
C ALA A 280 4.17 6.19 8.72
N GLY A 281 3.79 7.44 8.49
CA GLY A 281 2.81 7.84 7.49
C GLY A 281 3.11 9.26 6.99
N PHE A 282 2.38 9.68 5.96
CA PHE A 282 2.57 10.99 5.35
C PHE A 282 1.22 11.67 5.14
N ASP A 283 1.14 12.95 5.50
CA ASP A 283 0.02 13.80 5.17
C ASP A 283 0.39 14.77 4.05
N SER A 284 -0.22 14.63 2.88
CA SER A 284 0.02 15.47 1.71
C SER A 284 -0.44 16.92 1.93
N HIS A 285 -1.50 17.13 2.72
CA HIS A 285 -2.11 18.43 2.96
C HIS A 285 -1.18 19.37 3.73
N SER A 286 -0.66 18.93 4.86
CA SER A 286 0.31 19.66 5.69
C SER A 286 1.76 19.42 5.29
N ARG A 287 2.01 18.48 4.35
CA ARG A 287 3.34 17.98 3.97
C ARG A 287 4.15 17.57 5.20
N THR A 288 3.54 16.75 6.05
CA THR A 288 4.13 16.28 7.31
C THR A 288 4.37 14.79 7.26
N LEU A 289 5.60 14.37 7.54
CA LEU A 289 5.92 12.98 7.87
C LEU A 289 5.60 12.75 9.33
N VAL A 290 4.86 11.69 9.61
CA VAL A 290 4.49 11.33 10.98
C VAL A 290 5.11 9.99 11.29
N THR A 291 5.79 9.87 12.42
CA THR A 291 6.30 8.59 12.91
C THR A 291 5.78 8.31 14.31
N SER A 292 5.69 7.03 14.67
CA SER A 292 5.32 6.60 16.02
C SER A 292 6.42 5.77 16.65
N ASP A 293 6.73 6.06 17.91
CA ASP A 293 7.38 5.19 18.86
C ASP A 293 6.51 5.15 20.15
N SER A 294 7.12 5.25 21.34
CA SER A 294 6.43 5.69 22.56
C SER A 294 5.63 7.00 22.46
N LYS A 295 5.82 7.78 21.39
CA LYS A 295 5.20 9.08 21.09
C LYS A 295 4.96 9.22 19.59
N LEU A 296 4.17 10.22 19.23
CA LEU A 296 4.08 10.69 17.85
C LEU A 296 5.06 11.82 17.62
N HIS A 297 5.65 11.83 16.42
CA HIS A 297 6.56 12.87 15.95
C HIS A 297 6.12 13.34 14.57
N GLY A 298 6.09 14.65 14.36
CA GLY A 298 5.88 15.26 13.06
C GLY A 298 7.16 15.89 12.53
N PHE A 299 7.48 15.64 11.27
CA PHE A 299 8.67 16.15 10.58
C PHE A 299 8.29 16.84 9.26
N ASP A 300 9.08 17.85 8.92
CA ASP A 300 9.24 18.33 7.55
C ASP A 300 9.81 17.21 6.65
N LEU A 301 9.62 17.35 5.34
CA LEU A 301 10.19 16.45 4.34
C LEU A 301 11.72 16.45 4.27
N ASP A 302 12.39 17.42 4.90
CA ASP A 302 13.86 17.43 5.02
C ASP A 302 14.35 16.75 6.32
N GLY A 303 13.44 16.13 7.07
CA GLY A 303 13.70 15.50 8.36
C GLY A 303 13.74 16.47 9.55
N THR A 304 13.47 17.76 9.35
CA THR A 304 13.39 18.71 10.46
C THR A 304 12.15 18.43 11.31
N LYS A 305 12.34 18.15 12.60
CA LYS A 305 11.22 17.90 13.52
C LYS A 305 10.40 19.17 13.77
N ARG A 306 9.08 19.08 13.57
CA ARG A 306 8.10 20.15 13.80
C ARG A 306 7.46 20.07 15.18
N TRP A 307 6.98 18.89 15.56
CA TRP A 307 6.22 18.70 16.79
C TRP A 307 6.40 17.29 17.38
N ASP A 308 6.08 17.17 18.67
CA ASP A 308 5.95 15.91 19.40
C ASP A 308 4.56 15.87 20.06
N ALA A 309 3.90 14.72 20.03
CA ALA A 309 2.63 14.51 20.72
C ALA A 309 2.65 13.21 21.54
N PRO A 310 1.95 13.15 22.70
CA PRO A 310 1.86 11.94 23.48
C PRO A 310 1.08 10.86 22.72
N LEU A 311 1.52 9.61 22.87
CA LEU A 311 0.79 8.41 22.49
C LEU A 311 0.33 7.74 23.78
N ASP A 312 -0.96 7.45 23.89
CA ASP A 312 -1.53 6.96 25.15
C ASP A 312 -1.33 5.44 25.28
N GLY A 313 -0.74 5.00 26.39
CA GLY A 313 -0.61 3.58 26.73
C GLY A 313 0.17 2.78 25.69
N ASP A 314 -0.49 1.75 25.14
CA ASP A 314 -0.04 0.89 24.05
C ASP A 314 -0.68 1.28 22.71
N GLY A 315 -1.02 2.56 22.55
CA GLY A 315 -1.57 3.07 21.30
C GLY A 315 -0.58 2.94 20.14
N GLU A 316 -1.11 2.76 18.94
CA GLU A 316 -0.35 2.60 17.71
C GLU A 316 -0.83 3.56 16.63
N LEU A 317 0.07 3.92 15.72
CA LEU A 317 -0.29 4.69 14.54
C LEU A 317 -1.12 3.83 13.59
N SER A 318 -2.35 4.26 13.32
CA SER A 318 -3.30 3.52 12.50
C SER A 318 -3.31 4.04 11.06
N ALA A 319 -3.43 5.36 10.87
CA ALA A 319 -3.37 5.99 9.55
C ALA A 319 -2.97 7.48 9.63
N VAL A 320 -2.47 8.01 8.52
CA VAL A 320 -2.14 9.43 8.33
C VAL A 320 -2.63 9.86 6.95
N GLY A 321 -3.32 11.00 6.86
CA GLY A 321 -3.81 11.54 5.60
C GLY A 321 -4.94 12.55 5.78
N ALA A 322 -5.24 13.33 4.74
CA ALA A 322 -6.30 14.36 4.72
C ALA A 322 -6.27 15.37 5.90
N GLY A 323 -5.08 15.69 6.41
CA GLY A 323 -4.84 16.55 7.56
C GLY A 323 -4.89 15.84 8.92
N LEU A 324 -5.07 14.52 8.94
CA LEU A 324 -5.33 13.74 10.14
C LEU A 324 -4.21 12.76 10.46
N VAL A 325 -3.99 12.55 11.75
CA VAL A 325 -3.23 11.44 12.32
C VAL A 325 -4.19 10.66 13.20
N VAL A 326 -4.39 9.39 12.88
CA VAL A 326 -5.29 8.51 13.62
C VAL A 326 -4.48 7.45 14.34
N THR A 327 -4.73 7.31 15.64
CA THR A 327 -4.12 6.27 16.47
C THR A 327 -5.19 5.40 17.10
N GLU A 328 -4.89 4.13 17.27
CA GLU A 328 -5.76 3.16 17.92
C GLU A 328 -5.10 2.68 19.22
N SER A 329 -5.83 2.74 20.33
CA SER A 329 -5.39 2.21 21.62
C SER A 329 -5.44 0.68 21.60
N GLY A 330 -4.41 0.03 22.14
CA GLY A 330 -4.44 -1.40 22.35
C GLY A 330 -5.58 -1.82 23.31
N ALA A 331 -5.99 -3.08 23.21
CA ALA A 331 -7.17 -3.61 23.91
C ALA A 331 -7.04 -3.56 25.45
N GLY A 332 -7.29 -2.41 26.06
CA GLY A 332 -7.35 -2.16 27.50
C GLY A 332 -8.58 -1.33 27.85
N GLU A 333 -9.43 -1.89 28.72
CA GLU A 333 -10.67 -1.33 29.30
C GLU A 333 -11.34 -0.18 28.54
N ALA A 334 -12.05 -0.54 27.47
CA ALA A 334 -13.31 0.03 26.98
C ALA A 334 -13.69 1.44 27.49
N ASP A 335 -13.09 2.46 26.88
CA ASP A 335 -13.89 3.61 26.45
C ASP A 335 -14.35 3.32 25.01
N GLU A 336 -15.61 3.60 24.72
CA GLU A 336 -16.33 3.14 23.52
C GLU A 336 -15.77 3.64 22.17
N ASN A 337 -14.71 4.46 22.17
CA ASN A 337 -13.96 4.89 20.98
C ASN A 337 -12.46 4.76 21.24
N GLY A 338 -11.89 3.57 21.10
CA GLY A 338 -10.44 3.31 21.22
C GLY A 338 -9.57 3.98 20.14
N THR A 339 -10.04 5.07 19.52
CA THR A 339 -9.38 5.79 18.44
C THR A 339 -9.22 7.26 18.83
N GLN A 340 -8.03 7.82 18.63
CA GLN A 340 -7.78 9.25 18.76
C GLN A 340 -7.42 9.85 17.40
N THR A 341 -7.82 11.10 17.19
CA THR A 341 -7.51 11.85 15.98
C THR A 341 -6.79 13.13 16.35
N ARG A 342 -5.72 13.43 15.62
CA ARG A 342 -4.89 14.63 15.77
C ARG A 342 -4.71 15.32 14.43
N SER A 343 -4.43 16.62 14.49
CA SER A 343 -3.98 17.39 13.33
C SER A 343 -2.58 16.93 12.92
N ALA A 344 -2.39 16.63 11.63
CA ALA A 344 -1.06 16.34 11.10
C ALA A 344 -0.14 17.58 11.09
N ASP A 345 -0.71 18.79 11.07
CA ASP A 345 0.06 20.04 11.00
C ASP A 345 0.81 20.33 12.31
N ASP A 346 0.17 20.09 13.46
CA ASP A 346 0.70 20.50 14.77
C ASP A 346 0.55 19.46 15.89
N GLY A 347 0.02 18.28 15.61
CA GLY A 347 -0.14 17.18 16.55
C GLY A 347 -1.21 17.39 17.64
N GLN A 348 -1.99 18.48 17.56
CA GLN A 348 -3.06 18.74 18.54
C GLN A 348 -4.22 17.77 18.39
N LEU A 349 -4.82 17.38 19.52
CA LEU A 349 -6.04 16.56 19.53
C LEU A 349 -7.17 17.31 18.83
N LEU A 350 -7.84 16.62 17.93
CA LEU A 350 -9.06 17.09 17.29
C LEU A 350 -10.28 16.52 18.02
N ASP A 351 -11.34 17.32 18.10
CA ASP A 351 -12.55 16.89 18.80
C ASP A 351 -13.29 15.84 17.95
N ALA A 352 -13.38 14.61 18.47
CA ALA A 352 -13.90 13.44 17.75
C ALA A 352 -15.32 13.69 17.19
N ALA A 353 -16.12 14.55 17.83
CA ALA A 353 -17.48 14.85 17.42
C ALA A 353 -17.59 15.75 16.15
N GLU A 354 -16.53 16.46 15.76
CA GLU A 354 -16.56 17.37 14.59
C GLU A 354 -16.01 16.75 13.29
N GLU A 355 -15.18 15.71 13.38
CA GLU A 355 -14.48 15.10 12.23
C GLU A 355 -14.57 13.57 12.13
N ALA A 356 -15.13 12.90 13.14
CA ALA A 356 -15.61 11.53 12.96
C ALA A 356 -16.86 11.58 12.06
N THR A 357 -16.68 11.46 10.75
CA THR A 357 -17.50 10.50 10.04
C THR A 357 -17.22 9.17 10.73
N GLU A 358 -18.09 8.85 11.70
CA GLU A 358 -18.03 7.67 12.53
C GLU A 358 -17.68 6.49 11.63
N SER A 359 -16.49 5.92 11.78
CA SER A 359 -16.17 4.62 11.16
C SER A 359 -17.06 3.51 11.73
N GLY A 360 -18.02 3.84 12.60
CA GLY A 360 -19.27 3.10 12.78
C GLY A 360 -19.02 1.64 13.06
N GLY A 361 -18.48 1.29 14.23
CA GLY A 361 -18.25 -0.11 14.60
C GLY A 361 -17.22 -0.87 13.74
N PHE A 362 -16.65 -0.28 12.69
CA PHE A 362 -15.64 -0.91 11.82
C PHE A 362 -14.18 -0.66 12.28
N GLY A 363 -13.98 0.00 13.43
CA GLY A 363 -12.65 0.26 14.00
C GLY A 363 -11.95 1.51 13.44
N ALA A 364 -10.67 1.68 13.76
CA ALA A 364 -9.87 2.77 13.23
C ALA A 364 -9.56 2.56 11.73
N PRO A 365 -9.50 3.63 10.92
CA PRO A 365 -9.03 3.53 9.55
C PRO A 365 -7.56 3.15 9.49
N HIS A 366 -7.22 2.22 8.59
CA HIS A 366 -5.85 1.81 8.30
C HIS A 366 -5.28 2.50 7.05
N HIS A 367 -6.12 3.25 6.31
CA HIS A 367 -5.71 4.13 5.22
C HIS A 367 -6.62 5.37 5.16
N ILE A 368 -6.05 6.52 4.81
CA ILE A 368 -6.78 7.78 4.57
C ILE A 368 -6.23 8.40 3.29
N ALA A 369 -7.05 8.45 2.23
CA ALA A 369 -6.68 9.09 0.97
C ALA A 369 -6.77 10.62 1.07
N ASP A 370 -6.21 11.34 0.10
CA ASP A 370 -6.12 12.80 0.09
C ASP A 370 -7.51 13.49 0.09
N SER A 371 -8.50 12.89 -0.57
CA SER A 371 -9.90 13.32 -0.51
C SER A 371 -10.51 13.25 0.88
N GLY A 372 -9.93 12.42 1.76
CA GLY A 372 -10.48 12.03 3.06
C GLY A 372 -11.30 10.76 3.03
N ALA A 373 -11.35 10.03 1.90
CA ALA A 373 -11.84 8.65 1.86
C ALA A 373 -11.00 7.74 2.77
N ARG A 374 -11.62 6.74 3.37
CA ARG A 374 -10.96 5.89 4.38
C ARG A 374 -11.18 4.41 4.12
N LEU A 375 -10.15 3.60 4.31
CA LEU A 375 -10.29 2.16 4.42
C LEU A 375 -10.39 1.75 5.88
N VAL A 376 -11.41 0.95 6.21
CA VAL A 376 -11.72 0.47 7.58
C VAL A 376 -11.99 -1.03 7.59
N GLY A 377 -12.15 -1.62 8.77
CA GLY A 377 -12.39 -3.05 8.91
C GLY A 377 -11.11 -3.89 8.79
N ASP A 378 -11.24 -5.12 8.31
CA ASP A 378 -10.10 -6.00 8.08
C ASP A 378 -9.26 -5.49 6.90
N PRO A 379 -7.96 -5.18 7.07
CA PRO A 379 -7.09 -4.78 5.95
C PRO A 379 -7.01 -5.82 4.84
N GLY A 380 -7.30 -7.10 5.12
CA GLY A 380 -7.40 -8.15 4.11
C GLY A 380 -8.70 -8.14 3.31
N SER A 381 -9.74 -7.43 3.75
CA SER A 381 -11.01 -7.27 3.03
C SER A 381 -11.63 -5.90 3.36
N PRO A 382 -10.97 -4.81 2.93
CA PRO A 382 -11.26 -3.50 3.48
C PRO A 382 -12.58 -2.94 2.95
N LEU A 383 -13.29 -2.23 3.83
CA LEU A 383 -14.46 -1.44 3.48
C LEU A 383 -14.06 0.01 3.21
N LEU A 384 -14.77 0.68 2.31
CA LEU A 384 -14.53 2.06 1.94
C LEU A 384 -15.54 2.98 2.62
N ILE A 385 -15.08 4.02 3.29
CA ILE A 385 -15.92 5.14 3.75
C ILE A 385 -15.62 6.35 2.86
N PRO A 386 -16.59 6.83 2.07
CA PRO A 386 -16.42 8.02 1.25
C PRO A 386 -16.10 9.27 2.07
N PRO A 387 -15.48 10.30 1.46
CA PRO A 387 -15.20 11.54 2.16
C PRO A 387 -16.50 12.21 2.62
N ALA A 388 -16.46 12.85 3.79
CA ALA A 388 -17.62 13.62 4.25
C ALA A 388 -17.88 14.78 3.28
N ASP A 389 -19.13 14.95 2.84
CA ASP A 389 -19.50 16.05 1.95
C ASP A 389 -19.30 17.41 2.64
N ARG A 390 -18.14 18.02 2.45
CA ARG A 390 -17.76 19.32 3.05
C ARG A 390 -18.54 20.49 2.44
N SER A 391 -19.34 20.28 1.39
CA SER A 391 -20.07 21.35 0.70
C SER A 391 -21.31 21.87 1.44
N ALA A 392 -21.75 21.19 2.51
CA ALA A 392 -22.93 21.57 3.30
C ALA A 392 -22.65 22.54 4.48
N LYS A 393 -21.39 22.85 4.81
CA LYS A 393 -21.05 23.82 5.87
C LYS A 393 -20.72 25.19 5.25
N LYS A 394 -21.76 26.00 4.99
CA LYS A 394 -21.62 27.45 4.70
C LYS A 394 -22.55 28.28 5.55
#